data_AF-A0A645H8J4-F1
#
_entry.id   AF-A0A645H8J4-F1
#
_cell.length_a   1.000
_cell.length_b   1.000
_cell.length_c   1.000
_cell.angle_alpha   90.00
_cell.angle_beta   90.00
_cell.angle_gamma   90.00
#
_symmetry.space_group_name_H-M   'P 1'
#
loop_
_entity.id
_entity.type
_entity.pdbx_description
1 polymer ?
#
loop_
_entity_poly.entity_id
_entity_poly.type
_entity_poly.pdbx_seq_one_letter_code
_entity_poly.pdbx_strand_id
1 'polypeptide(L)'
;MSSHPGSDLNAAVELSQYIKQMGYIPEQVQDFYPTPGSLSTTIYYTGINPLTGEKVYTPKTQKEKNMQRALLQFKIPKNYNTVKDALIACNREDLIGKGAHCLIGDKEPKNSSNKQNSKNKKSKKR
;
A
#
# COMPACT_ATOMS: atom_id res chain seq x y z
N MET A 1 5.61 -5.02 -8.50
CA MET A 1 4.19 -4.96 -8.91
C MET A 1 3.35 -5.27 -7.68
N SER A 2 2.33 -4.48 -7.37
CA SER A 2 1.32 -4.81 -6.36
C SER A 2 0.24 -5.71 -6.96
N SER A 3 -0.53 -6.43 -6.14
CA SER A 3 -1.72 -7.17 -6.57
C SER A 3 -1.50 -8.34 -7.54
N HIS A 4 -0.29 -8.92 -7.53
CA HIS A 4 0.02 -10.09 -8.35
C HIS A 4 -0.69 -11.35 -7.80
N PRO A 5 -1.05 -12.35 -8.64
CA PRO A 5 -1.47 -13.65 -8.14
C PRO A 5 -0.42 -14.26 -7.19
N GLY A 6 -0.87 -14.73 -6.02
CA GLY A 6 -0.04 -15.22 -4.93
C GLY A 6 0.46 -14.13 -3.97
N SER A 7 0.24 -12.85 -4.27
CA SER A 7 0.58 -11.76 -3.35
C SER A 7 -0.59 -11.41 -2.46
N ASP A 8 -0.55 -11.92 -1.23
CA ASP A 8 -1.47 -11.53 -0.17
C ASP A 8 -0.98 -10.27 0.57
N LEU A 9 -1.78 -9.81 1.53
CA LEU A 9 -1.46 -8.61 2.28
C LEU A 9 -0.23 -8.81 3.18
N ASN A 10 -0.01 -10.02 3.72
CA ASN A 10 1.16 -10.34 4.53
C ASN A 10 2.45 -10.26 3.73
N ALA A 11 2.47 -10.80 2.51
CA ALA A 11 3.59 -10.68 1.59
C ALA A 11 3.90 -9.21 1.25
N ALA A 12 2.87 -8.36 1.11
CA ALA A 12 3.07 -6.92 0.91
C ALA A 12 3.71 -6.24 2.15
N VAL A 13 3.34 -6.65 3.37
CA VAL A 13 3.98 -6.17 4.61
C VAL A 13 5.44 -6.61 4.67
N GLU A 14 5.73 -7.87 4.36
CA GLU A 14 7.09 -8.40 4.31
C GLU A 14 7.96 -7.63 3.31
N LEU A 15 7.46 -7.44 2.09
CA LEU A 15 8.14 -6.66 1.06
C LEU A 15 8.38 -5.21 1.50
N SER A 16 7.44 -4.61 2.23
CA SER A 16 7.59 -3.24 2.75
C SER A 16 8.72 -3.13 3.78
N GLN A 17 8.86 -4.13 4.66
CA GLN A 17 9.99 -4.21 5.60
C GLN A 17 11.32 -4.36 4.85
N TYR A 18 11.36 -5.25 3.85
CA TYR A 18 12.55 -5.48 3.04
C TYR A 18 12.99 -4.21 2.29
N ILE A 19 12.06 -3.54 1.60
CA ILE A 19 12.31 -2.27 0.91
C ILE A 19 12.84 -1.21 1.87
N LYS A 20 12.26 -1.11 3.08
CA LYS A 20 12.72 -0.19 4.11
C LYS A 20 14.16 -0.49 4.54
N GLN A 21 14.51 -1.76 4.75
CA GLN A 21 15.87 -2.18 5.12
C GLN A 21 16.89 -1.83 4.02
N MET A 22 16.49 -1.93 2.75
CA MET A 22 17.33 -1.49 1.62
C MET A 22 17.54 0.03 1.56
N GLY A 23 16.76 0.82 2.32
CA GLY A 23 16.81 2.28 2.27
C GLY A 23 16.18 2.88 1.01
N TYR A 24 15.49 2.09 0.20
CA TYR A 24 14.80 2.52 -1.01
C TYR A 24 13.31 2.70 -0.75
N ILE A 25 12.65 3.61 -1.48
CA ILE A 25 11.18 3.73 -1.45
C ILE A 25 10.70 3.99 -2.86
N PRO A 26 9.87 3.10 -3.42
CA PRO A 26 9.34 3.28 -4.76
C PRO A 26 8.38 4.47 -4.79
N GLU A 27 8.66 5.43 -5.68
CA GLU A 27 7.72 6.51 -5.97
C GLU A 27 6.53 6.00 -6.78
N GLN A 28 6.79 5.11 -7.74
CA GLN A 28 5.77 4.50 -8.59
C GLN A 28 5.59 3.02 -8.23
N VAL A 29 4.36 2.64 -7.95
CA VAL A 29 3.97 1.25 -7.71
C VAL A 29 2.87 0.90 -8.71
N GLN A 30 3.21 0.01 -9.63
CA GLN A 30 2.29 -0.50 -10.63
C GLN A 30 1.50 -1.68 -10.07
N ASP A 31 0.18 -1.58 -10.15
CA ASP A 31 -0.71 -2.71 -9.89
C ASP A 31 -0.64 -3.73 -11.03
N PHE A 32 -0.79 -5.00 -10.69
CA PHE A 32 -0.86 -6.07 -11.66
C PHE A 32 -2.01 -5.83 -12.64
N TYR A 33 -1.65 -5.79 -13.91
CA TYR A 33 -2.56 -5.72 -15.02
C TYR A 33 -2.48 -7.04 -15.80
N PRO A 34 -3.59 -7.80 -15.91
CA PRO A 34 -3.58 -9.11 -16.57
C PRO A 34 -3.25 -8.94 -18.06
N THR A 35 -1.99 -9.24 -18.39
CA THR A 35 -1.47 -9.18 -19.76
C THR A 35 -1.70 -10.55 -20.43
N PRO A 36 -2.37 -10.61 -21.60
CA PRO A 36 -2.61 -11.87 -22.30
C PRO A 36 -1.31 -12.66 -22.57
N GLY A 37 -1.42 -13.98 -22.61
CA GLY A 37 -0.27 -14.87 -22.89
C GLY A 37 0.67 -15.12 -21.70
N SER A 38 0.36 -14.58 -20.52
CA SER A 38 1.13 -14.86 -19.29
C SER A 38 0.44 -15.88 -18.38
N LEU A 39 1.25 -16.71 -17.69
CA LEU A 39 0.77 -17.66 -16.70
C LEU A 39 0.05 -16.95 -15.54
N SER A 40 0.56 -15.80 -15.09
CA SER A 40 -0.10 -14.97 -14.07
C SER A 40 -1.49 -14.52 -14.49
N THR A 41 -1.71 -14.21 -15.77
CA THR A 41 -3.06 -13.87 -16.25
C THR A 41 -4.00 -15.06 -16.18
N THR A 42 -3.54 -16.26 -16.57
CA THR A 42 -4.32 -17.48 -16.40
C THR A 42 -4.72 -17.66 -14.94
N ILE A 43 -3.75 -17.59 -14.01
CA ILE A 43 -4.01 -17.70 -12.57
C ILE A 43 -4.97 -16.60 -12.09
N TYR A 44 -4.84 -15.38 -12.57
CA TYR A 44 -5.69 -14.26 -12.18
C TYR A 44 -7.18 -14.53 -12.48
N TYR A 45 -7.46 -15.14 -13.64
CA TYR A 45 -8.81 -15.47 -14.05
C TYR A 45 -9.31 -16.79 -13.43
N THR A 46 -8.50 -17.84 -13.42
CA THR A 46 -8.91 -19.18 -12.95
C THR A 46 -8.81 -19.37 -11.45
N GLY A 47 -7.94 -18.61 -10.77
CA GLY A 47 -7.57 -18.82 -9.36
C GLY A 47 -6.77 -20.09 -9.12
N ILE A 48 -6.24 -20.72 -10.17
CA ILE A 48 -5.55 -22.01 -10.12
C ILE A 48 -4.24 -21.91 -10.90
N ASN A 49 -3.17 -22.44 -10.32
CA ASN A 49 -1.92 -22.65 -11.05
C ASN A 49 -2.12 -23.74 -12.11
N PRO A 50 -2.05 -23.43 -13.42
CA PRO A 50 -2.33 -24.40 -14.47
C PRO A 50 -1.31 -25.54 -14.55
N LEU A 51 -0.14 -25.40 -13.92
CA LEU A 51 0.90 -26.42 -13.93
C LEU A 51 0.77 -27.40 -12.76
N THR A 52 0.36 -26.93 -11.58
CA THR A 52 0.27 -27.77 -10.37
C THR A 52 -1.17 -28.16 -10.02
N GLY A 53 -2.17 -27.45 -10.55
CA GLY A 53 -3.58 -27.63 -10.19
C GLY A 53 -3.97 -27.02 -8.84
N GLU A 54 -3.03 -26.36 -8.15
CA GLU A 54 -3.27 -25.78 -6.83
C GLU A 54 -3.99 -24.45 -6.92
N LYS A 55 -4.81 -24.16 -5.90
CA LYS A 55 -5.47 -22.85 -5.78
C LYS A 55 -4.45 -21.79 -5.40
N VAL A 56 -4.50 -20.67 -6.10
CA VAL A 56 -3.63 -19.51 -5.85
C VAL A 56 -4.49 -18.32 -5.48
N TYR A 57 -4.18 -17.73 -4.33
CA TYR A 57 -4.81 -16.50 -3.89
C TYR A 57 -4.60 -15.38 -4.90
N THR A 58 -5.63 -14.60 -5.21
CA THR A 58 -5.51 -13.45 -6.12
C THR A 58 -6.26 -12.25 -5.56
N PRO A 59 -5.59 -11.12 -5.33
CA PRO A 59 -6.24 -9.90 -4.83
C PRO A 59 -7.11 -9.28 -5.92
N LYS A 60 -8.43 -9.37 -5.76
CA LYS A 60 -9.41 -8.86 -6.74
C LYS A 60 -10.08 -7.56 -6.29
N THR A 61 -10.20 -7.31 -5.00
CA THR A 61 -10.93 -6.15 -4.48
C THR A 61 -10.07 -4.88 -4.55
N GLN A 62 -10.66 -3.75 -4.95
CA GLN A 62 -9.93 -2.48 -5.04
C GLN A 62 -9.33 -2.05 -3.68
N LYS A 63 -10.05 -2.35 -2.58
CA LYS A 63 -9.59 -2.06 -1.22
C LYS A 63 -8.26 -2.75 -0.93
N GLU A 64 -8.17 -4.04 -1.23
CA GLU A 64 -6.97 -4.82 -0.97
C GLU A 64 -5.81 -4.39 -1.89
N LYS A 65 -6.09 -4.15 -3.17
CA LYS A 65 -5.07 -3.62 -4.11
C LYS A 65 -4.49 -2.30 -3.60
N ASN A 66 -5.36 -1.39 -3.15
CA ASN A 66 -4.97 -0.12 -2.55
C ASN A 66 -4.12 -0.30 -1.28
N MET A 67 -4.47 -1.26 -0.43
CA MET A 67 -3.70 -1.58 0.77
C MET A 67 -2.29 -2.08 0.43
N GLN A 68 -2.16 -3.02 -0.51
CA GLN A 68 -0.85 -3.51 -0.96
C GLN A 68 -0.01 -2.39 -1.57
N ARG A 69 -0.62 -1.52 -2.40
CA ARG A 69 0.08 -0.38 -3.00
C ARG A 69 0.51 0.64 -1.94
N ALA A 70 -0.37 0.94 -0.99
CA ALA A 70 -0.10 1.87 0.10
C ALA A 70 1.04 1.38 1.00
N LEU A 71 1.09 0.08 1.29
CA LEU A 71 2.17 -0.57 2.04
C LEU A 71 3.53 -0.32 1.38
N LEU A 72 3.66 -0.49 0.06
CA LEU A 72 4.92 -0.22 -0.65
C LEU A 72 5.31 1.26 -0.69
N GLN A 73 4.33 2.15 -0.46
CA GLN A 73 4.50 3.60 -0.43
C GLN A 73 4.29 4.16 0.99
N PHE A 74 4.71 3.42 2.03
CA PHE A 74 4.40 3.71 3.43
C PHE A 74 4.84 5.11 3.92
N LYS A 75 5.83 5.75 3.28
CA LYS A 75 6.25 7.12 3.63
C LYS A 75 5.34 8.22 3.11
N ILE A 76 4.45 7.94 2.17
CA ILE A 76 3.55 8.96 1.63
C ILE A 76 2.48 9.28 2.70
N PRO A 77 2.39 10.52 3.21
CA PRO A 77 1.46 10.87 4.29
C PRO A 77 -0.01 10.56 3.97
N LYS A 78 -0.40 10.72 2.69
CA LYS A 78 -1.75 10.42 2.21
C LYS A 78 -2.13 8.94 2.36
N ASN A 79 -1.14 8.04 2.39
CA ASN A 79 -1.36 6.60 2.51
C ASN A 79 -1.42 6.14 3.97
N TYR A 80 -1.13 7.01 4.95
CA TYR A 80 -0.99 6.63 6.36
C TYR A 80 -2.16 5.81 6.89
N ASN A 81 -3.39 6.27 6.68
CA ASN A 81 -4.59 5.57 7.16
C ASN A 81 -4.75 4.20 6.49
N THR A 82 -4.52 4.12 5.18
CA THR A 82 -4.60 2.85 4.44
C THR A 82 -3.51 1.86 4.87
N VAL A 83 -2.29 2.34 5.16
CA VAL A 83 -1.20 1.51 5.68
C VAL A 83 -1.52 1.01 7.08
N LYS A 84 -2.04 1.89 7.95
CA LYS A 84 -2.47 1.52 9.30
C LYS A 84 -3.55 0.43 9.25
N ASP A 85 -4.58 0.62 8.43
CA ASP A 85 -5.65 -0.37 8.25
C ASP A 85 -5.10 -1.71 7.74
N ALA A 86 -4.14 -1.67 6.81
CA ALA A 86 -3.49 -2.87 6.28
C ALA A 86 -2.67 -3.61 7.35
N LEU A 87 -1.93 -2.88 8.19
CA LEU A 87 -1.16 -3.46 9.28
C LEU A 87 -2.04 -4.09 10.36
N ILE A 88 -3.16 -3.44 10.71
CA ILE A 88 -4.15 -4.00 11.64
C ILE A 88 -4.78 -5.26 11.04
N ALA A 89 -5.14 -5.25 9.75
CA ALA A 89 -5.69 -6.42 9.07
C ALA A 89 -4.72 -7.62 9.03
N CYS A 90 -3.41 -7.35 9.04
CA CYS A 90 -2.35 -8.36 9.12
C CYS A 90 -1.91 -8.70 10.55
N ASN A 91 -2.52 -8.13 11.60
CA ASN A 91 -2.06 -8.24 12.99
C ASN A 91 -0.58 -7.83 13.19
N ARG A 92 -0.12 -6.82 12.44
CA ARG A 92 1.26 -6.30 12.45
C ARG A 92 1.35 -4.89 13.02
N GLU A 93 0.65 -4.66 14.13
CA GLU A 93 0.68 -3.38 14.86
C GLU A 93 2.07 -3.07 15.44
N ASP A 94 2.94 -4.08 15.59
CA ASP A 94 4.37 -3.92 15.95
C ASP A 94 5.14 -3.01 14.97
N LEU A 95 4.65 -2.86 13.74
CA LEU A 95 5.23 -1.99 12.74
C LEU A 95 4.75 -0.54 12.82
N ILE A 96 3.95 -0.19 13.82
CA ILE A 96 3.48 1.17 14.10
C ILE A 96 4.25 1.68 15.31
N GLY A 97 5.06 2.73 15.13
CA GLY A 97 5.99 3.12 16.19
C GLY A 97 7.02 4.16 15.79
N LYS A 98 7.84 4.53 16.78
CA LYS A 98 9.07 5.31 16.58
C LYS A 98 10.31 4.45 16.35
N GLY A 99 10.16 3.13 16.37
CA GLY A 99 11.27 2.19 16.21
C GLY A 99 11.87 2.23 14.81
N ALA A 100 13.15 1.90 14.70
CA ALA A 100 13.84 1.82 13.41
C ALA A 100 13.19 0.80 12.46
N HIS A 101 12.47 -0.20 12.99
CA HIS A 101 11.79 -1.26 12.25
C HIS A 101 10.36 -0.86 11.80
N CYS A 102 9.73 0.10 12.48
CA CYS A 102 8.32 0.50 12.27
C CYS A 102 8.07 1.21 10.92
N LEU A 103 7.14 0.72 10.10
CA LEU A 103 6.85 1.31 8.78
C LEU A 103 6.23 2.71 8.89
N ILE A 104 5.36 2.93 9.89
CA ILE A 104 4.68 4.22 10.12
C ILE A 104 4.83 4.66 11.59
N GLY A 105 4.68 5.96 11.85
CA GLY A 105 4.69 6.51 13.21
C GLY A 105 3.36 6.33 13.95
N ASP A 106 3.36 6.55 15.27
CA ASP A 106 2.16 6.45 16.13
C ASP A 106 1.08 7.49 15.83
N LYS A 107 1.49 8.63 15.28
CA LYS A 107 0.62 9.79 15.04
C LYS A 107 0.52 10.05 13.55
N GLU A 108 -0.70 10.34 13.12
CA GLU A 108 -0.97 10.75 11.74
C GLU A 108 -0.16 12.03 11.42
N PRO A 109 0.54 12.06 10.27
CA PRO A 109 1.31 13.23 9.86
C PRO A 109 0.40 14.45 9.72
N LYS A 110 0.77 15.56 10.36
CA LYS A 110 0.05 16.83 10.22
C LYS A 110 0.22 17.34 8.78
N ASN A 111 -0.82 17.22 7.96
CA ASN A 111 -0.86 17.82 6.63
C ASN A 111 -0.64 19.34 6.76
N SER A 112 0.48 19.82 6.23
CA SER A 112 0.88 21.23 6.29
C SER A 112 0.10 22.15 5.33
N SER A 113 -1.05 21.70 4.82
CA SER A 113 -1.76 22.30 3.69
C SER A 113 -2.94 23.21 4.05
N ASN A 114 -3.01 23.76 5.28
CA ASN A 114 -4.15 24.61 5.68
C ASN A 114 -3.79 25.99 6.26
N LYS A 115 -2.64 26.57 5.89
CA LYS A 115 -2.19 27.89 6.40
C LYS A 115 -2.35 29.08 5.43
N GLN A 116 -2.98 28.92 4.26
CA GLN A 116 -3.08 30.01 3.27
C GLN A 116 -4.47 30.67 3.11
N ASN A 117 -5.56 30.13 3.68
CA ASN A 117 -6.91 30.65 3.41
C ASN A 117 -7.48 31.68 4.41
N SER A 118 -6.70 32.19 5.37
CA SER A 118 -7.21 33.15 6.37
C SER A 118 -6.84 34.63 6.13
N LYS A 119 -6.00 34.96 5.14
CA LYS A 119 -5.59 36.37 4.89
C LYS A 119 -6.46 37.15 3.89
N ASN A 120 -7.31 36.49 3.09
CA ASN A 120 -8.07 37.16 2.01
C ASN A 120 -9.47 37.67 2.38
N LYS A 121 -9.87 37.64 3.66
CA LYS A 121 -11.19 38.15 4.11
C LYS A 121 -11.19 39.58 4.68
N LYS A 122 -10.05 40.28 4.74
CA LYS A 122 -9.96 41.64 5.33
C LYS A 122 -9.94 42.81 4.33
N SER A 123 -9.97 42.58 3.01
CA SER A 123 -9.81 43.65 2.01
C SER A 123 -11.08 44.06 1.26
N LYS A 124 -12.26 43.46 1.52
CA LYS A 124 -13.54 43.92 0.95
C LYS A 124 -14.39 44.64 2.01
N LYS A 125 -13.94 45.83 2.42
CA LYS A 125 -14.80 46.84 3.05
C LYS A 125 -14.19 48.22 2.86
N ARG A 126 -14.32 48.76 1.65
CA ARG A 126 -14.21 50.19 1.32
C ARG A 126 -15.16 50.46 0.17
#